data_AF-K9XLJ2-F1
#
_entry.id   AF-K9XLJ2-F1
#
_cell.length_a   1.000
_cell.length_b   1.000
_cell.length_c   1.000
_cell.angle_alpha   90.00
_cell.angle_beta   90.00
_cell.angle_gamma   90.00
#
_symmetry.space_group_name_H-M   'P 1'
#
loop_
_entity.id
_entity.type
_entity.pdbx_description
1 polymer ?
#
loop_
_entity_poly.entity_id
_entity_poly.type
_entity_poly.pdbx_seq_one_letter_code
_entity_poly.pdbx_strand_id
1 'polypeptide(L)'
;MKYFQEAKAHFVASHQHPINQFLHHLTNIVAIAAVVFLFYDWRLTIVCLVFTQVFALGGHAFFEKNEPAFVKYPGITILASMQWSFENWFGVRQVVQHFQQKALSD
;
A
#
# COMPACT_ATOMS: atom_id res chain seq x y z
N MET A 1 16.74 -11.54 -6.93
CA MET A 1 16.20 -11.75 -5.57
C MET A 1 16.65 -10.67 -4.58
N LYS A 2 17.95 -10.44 -4.38
CA LYS A 2 18.46 -9.44 -3.41
C LYS A 2 17.86 -8.02 -3.58
N TYR A 3 17.83 -7.52 -4.81
CA TYR A 3 17.28 -6.18 -5.13
C TYR A 3 15.80 -6.00 -4.74
N PHE A 4 14.96 -7.01 -5.00
CA PHE A 4 13.54 -6.97 -4.62
C PHE A 4 13.37 -6.99 -3.09
N GLN A 5 14.16 -7.79 -2.38
CA GLN A 5 14.11 -7.85 -0.92
C GLN A 5 14.57 -6.53 -0.29
N GLU A 6 15.59 -5.89 -0.84
CA GLU A 6 16.01 -4.54 -0.42
C GLU A 6 14.91 -3.50 -0.67
N ALA A 7 14.29 -3.51 -1.84
CA ALA A 7 13.17 -2.63 -2.15
C ALA A 7 11.99 -2.85 -1.20
N LYS A 8 11.66 -4.11 -0.89
CA LYS A 8 10.61 -4.48 0.05
C LYS A 8 10.94 -4.07 1.49
N ALA A 9 12.16 -4.29 1.94
CA ALA A 9 12.61 -3.86 3.26
C ALA A 9 12.55 -2.33 3.39
N HIS A 10 13.00 -1.60 2.37
CA HIS A 10 12.89 -0.15 2.32
C HIS A 10 11.43 0.31 2.27
N PHE A 11 10.58 -0.33 1.47
CA PHE A 11 9.15 -0.07 1.45
C PHE A 11 8.53 -0.21 2.84
N VAL A 12 8.73 -1.35 3.52
CA VAL A 12 8.19 -1.54 4.88
C VAL A 12 8.72 -0.48 5.83
N ALA A 13 10.02 -0.18 5.81
CA ALA A 13 10.62 0.86 6.66
C ALA A 13 10.01 2.25 6.43
N SER A 14 9.66 2.59 5.18
CA SER A 14 9.03 3.86 4.83
C SER A 14 7.54 3.97 5.19
N HIS A 15 6.90 2.93 5.75
CA HIS A 15 5.48 2.92 6.08
C HIS A 15 5.23 2.43 7.50
N GLN A 16 5.41 3.29 8.50
CA GLN A 16 5.19 2.96 9.92
C GLN A 16 3.81 3.41 10.41
N HIS A 17 3.23 4.47 9.84
CA HIS A 17 1.95 4.99 10.31
C HIS A 17 0.78 4.06 9.91
N PRO A 18 -0.09 3.62 10.85
CA PRO A 18 -1.18 2.68 10.56
C PRO A 18 -2.13 3.14 9.46
N ILE A 19 -2.45 4.44 9.42
CA ILE A 19 -3.28 5.02 8.35
C ILE A 19 -2.57 4.96 7.00
N ASN A 20 -1.27 5.23 6.94
CA ASN A 20 -0.50 5.16 5.71
C ASN A 20 -0.44 3.71 5.19
N GLN A 21 -0.22 2.74 6.09
CA GLN A 21 -0.29 1.31 5.78
C GLN A 21 -1.65 0.89 5.21
N PHE A 22 -2.75 1.31 5.84
CA PHE A 22 -4.10 1.05 5.35
C PHE A 22 -4.34 1.65 3.96
N LEU A 23 -3.92 2.92 3.74
CA LEU A 23 -4.04 3.58 2.44
C LEU A 23 -3.28 2.83 1.35
N HIS A 24 -2.11 2.24 1.63
CA HIS A 24 -1.38 1.43 0.65
C HIS A 24 -2.04 0.08 0.35
N HIS A 25 -2.67 -0.55 1.33
CA HIS A 25 -3.50 -1.72 1.04
C HIS A 25 -4.71 -1.35 0.17
N LEU A 26 -5.37 -0.22 0.46
CA LEU A 26 -6.47 0.29 -0.35
C LEU A 26 -6.01 0.63 -1.78
N THR A 27 -4.85 1.28 -1.94
CA THR A 27 -4.21 1.52 -3.24
C THR A 27 -4.08 0.23 -4.05
N ASN A 28 -3.62 -0.85 -3.43
CA ASN A 28 -3.43 -2.13 -4.14
C ASN A 28 -4.77 -2.79 -4.53
N ILE A 29 -5.80 -2.70 -3.68
CA ILE A 29 -7.16 -3.16 -4.03
C ILE A 29 -7.69 -2.36 -5.23
N VAL A 30 -7.54 -1.04 -5.21
CA VAL A 30 -7.96 -0.15 -6.30
C VAL A 30 -7.16 -0.42 -7.58
N ALA A 31 -5.86 -0.73 -7.48
CA ALA A 31 -5.04 -1.11 -8.62
C ALA A 31 -5.54 -2.42 -9.27
N ILE A 32 -5.91 -3.42 -8.46
CA ILE A 32 -6.51 -4.67 -8.96
C ILE A 32 -7.86 -4.37 -9.64
N ALA A 33 -8.70 -3.54 -9.02
CA ALA A 33 -9.98 -3.11 -9.61
C ALA A 33 -9.78 -2.37 -10.95
N ALA A 34 -8.74 -1.54 -11.06
CA ALA A 34 -8.40 -0.83 -12.29
C ALA A 34 -8.12 -1.78 -13.46
N VAL A 35 -7.41 -2.89 -13.19
CA VAL A 35 -7.12 -3.94 -14.17
C VAL A 35 -8.40 -4.66 -14.60
N VAL A 36 -9.30 -4.98 -13.66
CA VAL A 36 -10.60 -5.58 -13.99
C VAL A 36 -11.45 -4.63 -14.85
N PHE A 37 -11.53 -3.36 -14.46
CA PHE A 37 -12.32 -2.36 -15.19
C PHE A 37 -11.74 -2.03 -16.57
N LEU A 38 -10.47 -2.30 -16.81
CA LEU A 38 -9.88 -2.11 -18.15
C LEU A 38 -10.63 -2.90 -19.22
N PHE A 39 -11.19 -4.05 -18.83
CA PHE A 39 -11.95 -4.95 -19.71
C PHE A 39 -13.47 -4.68 -19.71
N TYR A 40 -13.95 -3.76 -18.87
CA TYR A 40 -15.38 -3.45 -18.73
C TYR A 40 -15.69 -2.00 -19.14
N ASP A 41 -15.02 -1.03 -18.53
CA ASP A 41 -15.11 0.40 -18.86
C ASP A 41 -13.78 1.10 -18.49
N TRP A 42 -13.01 1.48 -19.51
CA TRP A 42 -11.72 2.15 -19.35
C TRP A 42 -11.82 3.49 -18.61
N ARG A 43 -13.00 4.13 -18.58
CA ARG A 43 -13.21 5.36 -17.79
C ARG A 43 -13.08 5.08 -16.30
N LEU A 44 -13.61 3.94 -15.85
CA LEU A 44 -13.46 3.49 -14.46
C LEU A 44 -12.01 3.14 -14.13
N THR A 45 -11.24 2.62 -15.10
CA THR A 45 -9.79 2.44 -14.93
C THR A 45 -9.10 3.77 -14.64
N ILE A 46 -9.39 4.83 -15.38
CA ILE A 46 -8.80 6.16 -15.12
C ILE A 46 -9.15 6.67 -13.73
N VAL A 47 -10.41 6.53 -13.32
CA VAL A 47 -10.85 6.89 -11.97
C VAL A 47 -10.04 6.13 -10.92
N CYS A 48 -9.87 4.82 -11.10
CA CYS A 48 -9.05 4.01 -10.20
C CYS A 48 -7.58 4.46 -10.18
N LEU A 49 -6.98 4.75 -11.33
CA LEU A 49 -5.59 5.23 -11.42
C LEU A 49 -5.40 6.58 -10.71
N VAL A 50 -6.39 7.48 -10.75
CA VAL A 50 -6.33 8.71 -9.96
C VAL A 50 -6.36 8.39 -8.47
N PHE A 51 -7.27 7.53 -8.03
CA PHE A 51 -7.36 7.14 -6.63
C PHE A 51 -6.09 6.43 -6.12
N THR A 52 -5.43 5.60 -6.93
CA THR A 52 -4.15 4.99 -6.53
C THR A 52 -3.09 6.05 -6.22
N GLN A 53 -3.02 7.13 -7.00
CA GLN A 53 -2.09 8.23 -6.73
C GLN A 53 -2.47 8.99 -5.46
N VAL A 54 -3.75 9.31 -5.28
CA VAL A 54 -4.25 10.05 -4.11
C VAL A 54 -3.96 9.28 -2.82
N PHE A 55 -4.22 7.98 -2.78
CA PHE A 55 -3.99 7.17 -1.59
C PHE A 55 -2.51 6.93 -1.31
N ALA A 56 -1.72 6.56 -2.34
CA ALA A 56 -0.29 6.31 -2.17
C ALA A 56 0.46 7.58 -1.73
N LEU A 57 0.23 8.72 -2.39
CA LEU A 57 0.94 9.96 -2.08
C LEU A 57 0.33 10.68 -0.87
N GLY A 58 -0.98 10.63 -0.69
CA GLY A 58 -1.67 11.25 0.44
C GLY A 58 -1.23 10.65 1.78
N GLY A 59 -1.03 9.33 1.84
CA GLY A 59 -0.47 8.65 3.01
C GLY A 59 0.88 9.24 3.44
N HIS A 60 1.79 9.42 2.49
CA HIS A 60 3.08 10.05 2.73
C HIS A 60 2.98 11.54 3.05
N ALA A 61 2.18 12.31 2.31
CA ALA A 61 2.10 13.76 2.48
C ALA A 61 1.52 14.17 3.84
N PHE A 62 0.47 13.48 4.31
CA PHE A 62 -0.27 13.89 5.50
C PHE A 62 0.15 13.14 6.77
N PHE A 63 0.46 11.84 6.67
CA PHE A 63 0.68 10.99 7.84
C PHE A 63 2.17 10.67 8.07
N GLU A 64 2.84 10.12 7.04
CA GLU A 64 4.21 9.64 7.22
C GLU A 64 5.25 10.77 7.20
N LYS A 65 5.01 11.80 6.39
CA LYS A 65 5.90 12.96 6.18
C LYS A 65 7.32 12.57 5.78
N ASN A 66 7.47 11.46 5.05
CA ASN A 66 8.73 10.98 4.49
C ASN A 66 8.62 10.82 2.97
N GLU A 67 9.74 10.46 2.35
CA GLU A 67 9.81 10.25 0.91
C GLU A 67 9.24 8.87 0.51
N PRO A 68 8.42 8.78 -0.56
CA PRO A 68 7.91 7.51 -1.05
C PRO A 68 9.04 6.58 -1.49
N ALA A 69 8.95 5.30 -1.12
CA ALA A 69 9.96 4.29 -1.50
C ALA A 69 10.14 4.15 -3.03
N PHE A 70 9.13 4.54 -3.80
CA PHE A 70 9.17 4.58 -5.27
C PHE A 70 10.29 5.47 -5.81
N VAL A 71 10.69 6.52 -5.10
CA VAL A 71 11.76 7.42 -5.58
C VAL A 71 13.11 6.68 -5.62
N LYS A 72 13.40 5.86 -4.61
CA LYS A 72 14.63 5.07 -4.54
C LYS A 72 14.58 3.80 -5.40
N TYR A 73 13.41 3.17 -5.49
CA TYR A 73 13.21 1.90 -6.19
C TYR A 73 12.04 2.00 -7.20
N PRO A 74 12.22 2.71 -8.32
CA PRO A 74 11.13 2.96 -9.27
C PRO A 74 10.63 1.66 -9.90
N GLY A 75 9.31 1.56 -10.07
CA GLY A 75 8.62 0.41 -10.64
C GLY A 75 8.55 -0.80 -9.72
N ILE A 76 9.69 -1.28 -9.19
CA ILE A 76 9.74 -2.48 -8.35
C ILE A 76 9.02 -2.31 -7.00
N THR A 77 8.93 -1.06 -6.51
CA THR A 77 8.18 -0.75 -5.28
C THR A 77 6.70 -1.12 -5.40
N ILE A 78 6.10 -1.06 -6.59
CA ILE A 78 4.70 -1.45 -6.80
C ILE A 78 4.54 -2.95 -6.54
N LEU A 79 5.45 -3.77 -7.06
CA LEU A 79 5.46 -5.22 -6.82
C LEU A 79 5.74 -5.54 -5.35
N ALA A 80 6.66 -4.82 -4.71
CA ALA A 80 6.96 -4.98 -3.30
C ALA A 80 5.75 -4.63 -2.42
N SER A 81 5.05 -3.54 -2.73
CA SER A 81 3.81 -3.11 -2.05
C SER A 81 2.69 -4.14 -2.22
N MET A 82 2.50 -4.65 -3.44
CA MET A 82 1.51 -5.67 -3.73
C MET A 82 1.78 -6.97 -2.97
N GLN A 83 3.03 -7.47 -3.00
CA GLN A 83 3.42 -8.65 -2.24
C GLN A 83 3.21 -8.44 -0.74
N TRP A 84 3.63 -7.29 -0.20
CA TRP A 84 3.42 -6.94 1.20
C TRP A 84 1.93 -6.90 1.57
N SER A 85 1.06 -6.46 0.66
CA SER A 85 -0.38 -6.47 0.87
C SER A 85 -0.95 -7.88 0.96
N PHE A 86 -0.54 -8.79 0.08
CA PHE A 86 -0.94 -10.20 0.18
C PHE A 86 -0.47 -10.85 1.50
N GLU A 87 0.77 -10.61 1.91
CA GLU A 87 1.34 -11.15 3.16
C GLU A 87 0.60 -10.68 4.43
N ASN A 88 -0.06 -9.52 4.34
CA ASN A 88 -0.81 -8.92 5.44
C ASN A 88 -2.33 -9.03 5.26
N TRP A 89 -2.78 -9.83 4.29
CA TRP A 89 -4.21 -10.00 3.96
C TRP A 89 -4.91 -8.66 3.73
N PHE A 90 -4.26 -7.78 2.98
CA PHE A 90 -4.73 -6.43 2.68
C PHE A 90 -5.11 -5.60 3.92
N GLY A 91 -4.35 -5.73 5.00
CA GLY A 91 -4.54 -4.92 6.21
C GLY A 91 -5.26 -5.63 7.34
N VAL A 92 -5.91 -6.77 7.08
CA VAL A 92 -6.68 -7.51 8.10
C VAL A 92 -5.78 -7.96 9.25
N ARG A 93 -4.54 -8.38 8.94
CA ARG A 93 -3.59 -8.82 9.96
C ARG A 93 -3.26 -7.71 10.96
N GLN A 94 -3.05 -6.48 10.48
CA GLN A 94 -2.72 -5.33 11.32
C GLN A 94 -3.92 -4.89 12.17
N VAL A 95 -5.13 -4.97 11.62
CA VAL A 95 -6.36 -4.69 12.38
C VAL A 95 -6.52 -5.68 13.54
N VAL A 96 -6.33 -6.99 13.28
CA VAL A 96 -6.39 -8.01 14.33
C VAL A 96 -5.34 -7.75 15.41
N GLN A 97 -4.10 -7.43 15.03
CA GLN A 97 -3.03 -7.11 15.97
C GLN A 97 -3.35 -5.89 16.84
N HIS A 98 -3.96 -4.86 16.27
CA HIS A 98 -4.38 -3.67 17.02
C HIS A 98 -5.41 -4.03 18.11
N PHE A 99 -6.41 -4.85 17.78
CA PHE A 99 -7.41 -5.31 18.77
C PHE A 99 -6.81 -6.22 19.84
N GLN A 100 -5.88 -7.11 19.46
CA GLN A 100 -5.17 -7.97 20.43
C GLN A 100 -4.33 -7.15 21.41
N GLN A 101 -3.59 -6.14 20.93
CA GLN A 101 -2.80 -5.26 21.79
C GLN A 101 -3.68 -4.49 22.76
N LYS A 102 -4.81 -3.95 22.28
CA LYS A 102 -5.77 -3.22 23.11
C LYS A 102 -6.35 -4.10 24.22
N ALA A 103 -6.74 -5.34 23.89
CA ALA A 103 -7.27 -6.28 24.87
C ALA A 103 -6.25 -6.75 25.93
N LEU A 104 -4.94 -6.63 25.66
CA LEU A 104 -3.87 -6.95 26.61
C LEU A 104 -3.48 -5.75 27.50
N SER A 105 -3.87 -4.54 27.13
CA SER A 105 -3.60 -3.31 27.88
C SER A 105 -4.73 -2.88 28.81
N ASP A 106 -5.90 -3.51 28.70
CA ASP A 106 -7.08 -3.35 29.56
C ASP A 106 -7.11 -4.41 30.66
#